data_AF-A0A9D9ZYN6-F1
#
_entry.id   AF-A0A9D9ZYN6-F1
#
_cell.length_a   1.000
_cell.length_b   1.000
_cell.length_c   1.000
_cell.angle_alpha   90.00
_cell.angle_beta   90.00
_cell.angle_gamma   90.00
#
_symmetry.space_group_name_H-M   'P 1'
#
loop_
_entity.id
_entity.type
_entity.pdbx_description
1 polymer ?
#
loop_
_entity_poly.entity_id
_entity_poly.type
_entity_poly.pdbx_seq_one_letter_code
_entity_poly.pdbx_strand_id
1 'polypeptide(L)'
;MNDKKYWGLSSKLAMIGVPFLILVLILTAATLWVSWQLDGGAAAVNEAGRMRMQSYRMALGVGTQQTQELEKQISEFNDSMKVMREGDSDRPLFVPWDDRIRADFVVVEKNWADFQTTWLKT
;
A
#
# COMPACT_ATOMS: atom_id res chain seq x y z
N MET A 1 63.50 -10.07 10.06
CA MET A 1 63.40 -8.65 9.63
C MET A 1 61.93 -8.29 9.65
N ASN A 2 61.52 -7.40 10.56
CA ASN A 2 60.12 -6.97 10.69
C ASN A 2 59.86 -5.81 9.73
N ASP A 3 59.31 -6.12 8.56
CA ASP A 3 58.89 -5.08 7.61
C ASP A 3 57.58 -4.45 8.12
N LYS A 4 57.72 -3.32 8.82
CA LYS A 4 56.55 -2.49 9.17
C LYS A 4 55.98 -1.92 7.87
N LYS A 5 54.89 -2.51 7.39
CA LYS A 5 54.12 -2.02 6.25
C LYS A 5 53.48 -0.66 6.62
N TYR A 6 54.14 0.44 6.27
CA TYR A 6 53.63 1.79 6.52
C TYR A 6 52.46 2.08 5.57
N TRP A 7 51.24 2.09 6.11
CA TRP A 7 50.05 2.50 5.37
C TRP A 7 50.16 3.99 5.03
N GLY A 8 50.02 4.33 3.75
CA GLY A 8 49.98 5.71 3.28
C GLY A 8 48.82 6.49 3.91
N LEU A 9 48.98 7.81 4.02
CA LEU A 9 47.99 8.70 4.65
C LEU A 9 46.58 8.50 4.07
N SER A 10 46.48 8.37 2.74
CA SER A 10 45.22 8.13 2.02
C SER A 10 44.53 6.83 2.44
N SER A 11 45.29 5.77 2.73
CA SER A 11 44.74 4.47 3.15
C SER A 11 44.19 4.54 4.59
N LYS A 12 44.84 5.29 5.48
CA LYS A 12 44.32 5.56 6.83
C LYS A 12 43.07 6.41 6.81
N LEU A 13 43.04 7.47 5.99
CA LEU A 13 41.86 8.30 5.81
C LEU A 13 40.70 7.48 5.21
N ALA A 14 40.97 6.64 4.21
CA ALA A 14 39.94 5.75 3.64
C ALA A 14 39.39 4.76 4.67
N MET A 15 40.26 4.16 5.50
CA MET A 15 39.84 3.22 6.54
C MET A 15 38.89 3.86 7.57
N ILE A 16 39.06 5.15 7.85
CA ILE A 16 38.18 5.90 8.75
C ILE A 16 36.93 6.39 7.98
N GLY A 17 37.10 6.94 6.77
CA GLY A 17 36.03 7.59 6.01
C GLY A 17 35.05 6.65 5.32
N VAL A 18 35.49 5.50 4.82
CA VAL A 18 34.63 4.52 4.12
C VAL A 18 33.49 4.02 5.02
N PRO A 19 33.71 3.66 6.31
CA PRO A 19 32.61 3.34 7.22
C PRO A 19 31.56 4.44 7.34
N PHE A 20 31.97 5.72 7.42
CA PHE A 20 31.03 6.84 7.45
C PHE A 20 30.26 6.99 6.14
N LEU A 21 30.92 6.80 5.00
CA LEU A 21 30.25 6.83 3.69
C LEU A 21 29.22 5.70 3.56
N ILE A 22 29.56 4.48 3.99
CA ILE A 22 28.63 3.34 4.02
C ILE A 22 27.46 3.65 4.94
N LEU A 23 27.72 4.20 6.13
CA LEU A 23 26.67 4.59 7.07
C LEU A 23 25.71 5.61 6.46
N VAL A 24 26.22 6.64 5.77
CA VAL A 24 25.41 7.63 5.07
C VAL A 24 24.55 6.97 3.99
N LEU A 25 25.13 6.07 3.17
CA LEU A 25 24.37 5.35 2.14
C LEU A 25 23.24 4.49 2.73
N ILE A 26 23.51 3.79 3.84
CA ILE A 26 22.50 2.99 4.55
C ILE A 26 21.38 3.89 5.07
N LEU A 27 21.72 5.02 5.69
CA LEU A 27 20.72 5.95 6.21
C LEU A 27 19.86 6.55 5.09
N THR A 28 20.46 6.96 3.97
CA THR A 28 19.71 7.44 2.81
C THR A 28 18.80 6.36 2.22
N ALA A 29 19.30 5.13 2.06
CA ALA A 29 18.49 4.02 1.59
C ALA A 29 17.31 3.72 2.54
N ALA A 30 17.55 3.75 3.86
CA ALA A 30 16.51 3.56 4.87
C ALA A 30 15.46 4.69 4.83
N THR A 31 15.88 5.95 4.66
CA THR A 31 14.95 7.08 4.53
C THR A 31 14.10 6.95 3.27
N LEU A 32 14.69 6.59 2.13
CA LEU A 32 13.94 6.36 0.88
C LEU A 32 12.96 5.20 1.02
N TRP A 33 13.37 4.10 1.66
CA TRP A 33 12.52 2.96 1.95
C TRP A 33 11.29 3.34 2.79
N VAL A 34 11.49 4.11 3.86
CA VAL A 34 10.40 4.60 4.71
C VAL A 34 9.49 5.57 3.93
N SER A 35 10.05 6.44 3.10
CA SER A 35 9.25 7.35 2.27
C SER A 35 8.35 6.58 1.30
N TRP A 36 8.88 5.54 0.65
CA TRP A 36 8.10 4.73 -0.28
C TRP A 36 6.96 3.98 0.41
N GLN A 37 7.21 3.51 1.63
CA GLN A 37 6.20 2.88 2.47
C GLN A 37 5.05 3.83 2.84
N LEU A 38 5.35 5.11 3.10
CA LEU A 38 4.35 6.12 3.43
C LEU A 38 3.52 6.54 2.23
N ASP A 39 4.15 6.75 1.06
CA ASP A 39 3.45 7.06 -0.18
C ASP A 39 2.50 5.91 -0.58
N GLY A 40 2.95 4.66 -0.40
CA GLY A 40 2.12 3.46 -0.62
C GLY A 40 0.88 3.40 0.29
N GLY A 41 1.06 3.73 1.58
CA GLY A 41 -0.03 3.78 2.54
C GLY A 41 -1.05 4.89 2.27
N ALA A 42 -0.59 6.05 1.82
CA ALA A 42 -1.48 7.17 1.45
C ALA A 42 -2.39 6.81 0.27
N ALA A 43 -1.85 6.08 -0.73
CA ALA A 43 -2.65 5.58 -1.85
C ALA A 43 -3.72 4.59 -1.39
N ALA A 44 -3.38 3.70 -0.44
CA ALA A 44 -4.33 2.74 0.12
C ALA A 44 -5.48 3.45 0.86
N VAL A 45 -5.19 4.46 1.68
CA VAL A 45 -6.21 5.27 2.35
C VAL A 45 -7.11 6.00 1.35
N ASN A 46 -6.55 6.54 0.27
CA ASN A 46 -7.32 7.23 -0.77
C ASN A 46 -8.27 6.28 -1.52
N GLU A 47 -7.82 5.07 -1.82
CA GLU A 47 -8.67 4.04 -2.44
C GLU A 47 -9.78 3.58 -1.47
N ALA A 48 -9.47 3.34 -0.19
CA ALA A 48 -10.50 3.08 0.81
C ALA A 48 -11.52 4.23 0.92
N GLY A 49 -11.07 5.48 0.78
CA GLY A 49 -11.92 6.66 0.69
C GLY A 49 -12.87 6.65 -0.53
N ARG A 50 -12.37 6.27 -1.71
CA ARG A 50 -13.18 6.09 -2.92
C ARG A 50 -14.24 5.02 -2.74
N MET A 51 -13.85 3.87 -2.18
CA MET A 51 -14.76 2.75 -1.92
C MET A 51 -15.92 3.15 -1.01
N ARG A 52 -15.65 3.93 0.05
CA ARG A 52 -16.71 4.47 0.91
C ARG A 52 -17.70 5.34 0.13
N MET A 53 -17.21 6.18 -0.77
CA MET A 53 -18.10 7.02 -1.59
C MET A 53 -18.93 6.18 -2.57
N GLN A 54 -18.31 5.18 -3.20
CA GLN A 54 -19.01 4.23 -4.08
C GLN A 54 -20.08 3.44 -3.33
N SER A 55 -19.81 2.97 -2.10
CA SER A 55 -20.80 2.23 -1.30
C SER A 55 -22.02 3.08 -0.97
N TYR A 56 -21.83 4.36 -0.63
CA TYR A 56 -22.95 5.29 -0.42
C TYR A 56 -23.75 5.53 -1.71
N ARG A 57 -23.05 5.72 -2.84
CA ARG A 57 -23.70 5.93 -4.14
C ARG A 57 -24.56 4.74 -4.54
N MET A 58 -24.06 3.52 -4.35
CA MET A 58 -24.81 2.28 -4.61
C MET A 58 -26.04 2.17 -3.70
N ALA A 59 -25.88 2.39 -2.39
CA ALA A 59 -27.00 2.33 -1.44
C ALA A 59 -28.10 3.36 -1.76
N LEU A 60 -27.73 4.57 -2.19
CA LEU A 60 -28.67 5.60 -2.62
C LEU A 60 -29.38 5.22 -3.94
N GLY A 61 -28.64 4.69 -4.91
CA GLY A 61 -29.21 4.25 -6.19
C GLY A 61 -30.24 3.14 -6.00
N VAL A 62 -29.95 2.17 -5.12
CA VAL A 62 -30.88 1.13 -4.70
C VAL A 62 -32.12 1.72 -4.02
N GLY A 63 -31.94 2.62 -3.05
CA GLY A 63 -33.05 3.24 -2.33
C GLY A 63 -33.96 4.12 -3.20
N THR A 64 -33.44 4.64 -4.32
CA THR A 64 -34.17 5.48 -5.28
C THR A 64 -34.59 4.73 -6.55
N GLN A 65 -34.41 3.40 -6.60
CA GLN A 65 -34.70 2.54 -7.76
C GLN A 65 -33.97 2.95 -9.06
N GLN A 66 -32.86 3.68 -8.95
CA GLN A 66 -32.00 4.08 -10.06
C GLN A 66 -30.83 3.10 -10.19
N THR A 67 -31.14 1.86 -10.57
CA THR A 67 -30.17 0.75 -10.60
C THR A 67 -29.43 0.60 -11.94
N GLN A 68 -29.63 1.53 -12.89
CA GLN A 68 -29.03 1.46 -14.24
C GLN A 68 -27.51 1.33 -14.23
N GLU A 69 -26.84 2.04 -13.32
CA GLU A 69 -25.37 2.00 -13.18
C GLU A 69 -24.89 0.99 -12.13
N LEU A 70 -25.80 0.29 -11.43
CA LEU A 70 -25.47 -0.50 -10.24
C LEU A 70 -24.49 -1.63 -10.57
N GLU A 71 -24.68 -2.33 -11.69
CA GLU A 71 -23.77 -3.40 -12.13
C GLU A 71 -22.34 -2.89 -12.36
N LYS A 72 -22.20 -1.74 -13.04
CA LYS A 72 -20.91 -1.10 -13.27
C LYS A 72 -20.25 -0.70 -11.95
N GLN A 73 -21.00 -0.08 -11.04
CA GLN A 73 -20.50 0.33 -9.74
C GLN A 73 -20.05 -0.86 -8.88
N ILE A 74 -20.74 -1.99 -9.00
CA ILE A 74 -20.35 -3.24 -8.34
C ILE A 74 -19.05 -3.79 -8.95
N SER A 75 -18.92 -3.78 -10.28
CA SER A 75 -17.66 -4.18 -10.94
C SER A 75 -16.49 -3.30 -10.49
N GLU A 76 -16.66 -1.98 -10.48
CA GLU A 76 -15.63 -1.03 -10.01
C GLU A 76 -15.23 -1.33 -8.55
N PHE A 77 -16.21 -1.59 -7.68
CA PHE A 77 -15.93 -1.90 -6.28
C PHE A 77 -15.21 -3.26 -6.12
N ASN A 78 -15.57 -4.27 -6.91
CA ASN A 78 -14.86 -5.56 -6.93
C ASN A 78 -13.39 -5.40 -7.31
N ASP A 79 -13.11 -4.56 -8.32
CA ASP A 79 -11.75 -4.27 -8.74
C ASP A 79 -10.98 -3.56 -7.62
N SER A 80 -11.59 -2.58 -6.94
CA SER A 80 -10.98 -1.93 -5.77
C SER A 80 -10.71 -2.91 -4.62
N MET A 81 -11.60 -3.87 -4.36
CA MET A 81 -11.38 -4.93 -3.37
C MET A 81 -10.17 -5.80 -3.74
N LYS A 82 -10.02 -6.15 -5.02
CA LYS A 82 -8.87 -6.92 -5.51
C LYS A 82 -7.57 -6.14 -5.37
N VAL A 83 -7.57 -4.88 -5.80
CA VAL A 83 -6.42 -3.97 -5.66
C VAL A 83 -6.02 -3.79 -4.19
N MET A 84 -6.99 -3.67 -3.28
CA MET A 84 -6.71 -3.61 -1.85
C MET A 84 -6.01 -4.88 -1.34
N ARG A 85 -6.48 -6.06 -1.75
CA ARG A 85 -5.96 -7.35 -1.30
C ARG A 85 -4.56 -7.65 -1.86
N GLU A 86 -4.40 -7.48 -3.16
CA GLU A 86 -3.19 -7.88 -3.89
C GLU A 86 -2.13 -6.77 -3.95
N GLY A 87 -2.53 -5.52 -3.73
CA GLY A 87 -1.73 -4.34 -4.02
C GLY A 87 -1.73 -4.02 -5.52
N ASP A 88 -1.20 -2.84 -5.86
CA ASP A 88 -0.88 -2.48 -7.24
C ASP A 88 0.65 -2.33 -7.32
N SER A 89 1.26 -2.94 -8.33
CA SER A 89 2.72 -2.85 -8.57
C SER A 89 3.06 -1.68 -9.50
N ASP A 90 2.12 -1.29 -10.37
CA ASP A 90 2.25 -0.20 -11.33
C ASP A 90 1.91 1.16 -10.69
N ARG A 91 1.15 1.14 -9.59
CA ARG A 91 0.95 2.28 -8.69
C ARG A 91 1.39 1.87 -7.30
N PRO A 92 2.19 2.65 -6.55
CA PRO A 92 2.53 2.33 -5.17
C PRO A 92 1.26 2.41 -4.33
N LEU A 93 0.48 1.32 -4.28
CA LEU A 93 -0.66 1.13 -3.42
C LEU A 93 -0.33 -0.08 -2.56
N PHE A 94 0.07 0.22 -1.33
CA PHE A 94 0.43 -0.77 -0.35
C PHE A 94 -0.42 -0.57 0.89
N VAL A 95 -1.21 -1.58 1.23
CA VAL A 95 -1.93 -1.62 2.50
C VAL A 95 -0.94 -2.05 3.58
N PRO A 96 -0.76 -1.28 4.68
CA PRO A 96 0.13 -1.62 5.77
C PRO A 96 -0.43 -2.75 6.62
N TRP A 97 -0.47 -3.96 6.08
CA TRP A 97 -1.18 -5.10 6.68
C TRP A 97 -0.67 -5.45 8.08
N ASP A 98 -1.56 -5.29 9.07
CA ASP A 98 -1.46 -5.92 10.38
C ASP A 98 -2.66 -6.87 10.61
N ASP A 99 -2.66 -7.62 11.72
CA ASP A 99 -3.71 -8.60 12.00
C ASP A 99 -5.10 -7.96 12.18
N ARG A 100 -5.17 -6.71 12.65
CA ARG A 100 -6.42 -5.97 12.80
C ARG A 100 -6.94 -5.52 11.45
N ILE A 101 -6.09 -4.94 10.60
CA ILE A 101 -6.46 -4.50 9.26
C ILE A 101 -6.90 -5.69 8.40
N ARG A 102 -6.25 -6.85 8.54
CA ARG A 102 -6.69 -8.09 7.89
C ARG A 102 -8.08 -8.52 8.38
N ALA A 103 -8.33 -8.49 9.68
CA ALA A 103 -9.64 -8.85 10.25
C ALA A 103 -10.73 -7.89 9.76
N ASP A 104 -10.48 -6.59 9.77
CA ASP A 104 -11.42 -5.57 9.29
C ASP A 104 -11.70 -5.73 7.79
N PHE A 105 -10.67 -6.03 6.99
CA PHE A 105 -10.83 -6.27 5.56
C PHE A 105 -11.72 -7.48 5.27
N VAL A 106 -11.57 -8.58 6.02
CA VAL A 106 -12.44 -9.76 5.92
C VAL A 106 -13.90 -9.41 6.24
N VAL A 107 -14.14 -8.52 7.21
CA VAL A 107 -15.50 -8.03 7.51
C VAL A 107 -16.07 -7.24 6.33
N VAL A 108 -15.27 -6.38 5.70
CA VAL A 108 -15.69 -5.62 4.50
C VAL A 108 -16.00 -6.57 3.34
N GLU A 109 -15.16 -7.57 3.08
CA GLU A 109 -15.40 -8.60 2.06
C GLU A 109 -16.71 -9.35 2.28
N LYS A 110 -16.97 -9.77 3.53
CA LYS A 110 -18.20 -10.45 3.87
C LYS A 110 -19.42 -9.56 3.65
N ASN A 111 -19.40 -8.34 4.18
CA ASN A 111 -20.51 -7.39 4.04
C ASN A 111 -20.79 -7.07 2.56
N TRP A 112 -19.74 -7.00 1.76
CA TRP A 112 -19.84 -6.79 0.33
C TRP A 112 -20.48 -7.98 -0.40
N ALA A 113 -20.08 -9.22 -0.09
CA ALA A 113 -20.69 -10.42 -0.65
C ALA A 113 -22.18 -10.54 -0.29
N ASP A 114 -22.55 -10.18 0.94
CA ASP A 114 -23.94 -10.14 1.40
C ASP A 114 -24.75 -9.07 0.64
N PHE A 115 -24.16 -7.89 0.42
CA PHE A 115 -24.77 -6.83 -0.39
C PHE A 115 -25.01 -7.30 -1.84
N GLN A 116 -24.00 -7.87 -2.49
CA GLN A 116 -24.12 -8.40 -3.85
C GLN A 116 -25.22 -9.47 -3.94
N THR A 117 -25.28 -10.40 -3.00
CA THR A 117 -26.29 -11.45 -3.00
C THR A 117 -27.71 -10.88 -2.86
N THR A 118 -27.87 -9.79 -2.10
CA THR A 118 -29.18 -9.15 -1.87
C THR A 118 -29.66 -8.36 -3.08
N TRP A 119 -28.74 -7.73 -3.84
CA TRP A 119 -29.10 -6.75 -4.87
C TRP A 119 -28.79 -7.17 -6.32
N LEU A 120 -27.96 -8.19 -6.54
CA LEU A 120 -27.66 -8.75 -7.87
C LEU A 120 -28.42 -10.04 -8.20
N LYS A 121 -28.96 -10.75 -7.19
CA LYS A 121 -29.83 -11.91 -7.47
C LYS A 121 -31.25 -11.41 -7.77
N THR A 122 -31.50 -11.13 -9.04
CA THR A 122 -32.84 -11.19 -9.64
C THR A 122 -33.03 -12.56 -10.28
#